data_AF-A0A497NR66-F1
#
_entry.id   AF-A0A497NR66-F1
#
_cell.length_a   1.000
_cell.length_b   1.000
_cell.length_c   1.000
_cell.angle_alpha   90.00
_cell.angle_beta   90.00
_cell.angle_gamma   90.00
#
_symmetry.space_group_name_H-M   'P 1'
#
loop_
_entity.id
_entity.type
_entity.pdbx_description
1 polymer ?
#
loop_
_entity_poly.entity_id
_entity_poly.type
_entity_poly.pdbx_seq_one_letter_code
_entity_poly.pdbx_strand_id
1 'polypeptide(L)' 'MGKIDAYIFIEVEIGKSEHVLNELRKLAIVKSVAFVTGIFDVIVRVSVNNLE' A
#
# COMPACT_ATOMS: atom_id res chain seq x y z
N MET A 1 -9.57 -21.08 -6.15
CA MET A 1 -8.39 -20.65 -5.37
C MET A 1 -8.76 -19.37 -4.65
N GLY A 2 -8.52 -19.29 -3.33
CA GLY A 2 -8.79 -18.07 -2.55
C GLY A 2 -7.72 -17.02 -2.82
N LYS A 3 -8.11 -15.74 -2.89
CA LYS A 3 -7.16 -14.63 -2.90
C LYS A 3 -6.73 -14.32 -1.47
N ILE A 4 -5.48 -13.88 -1.32
CA ILE A 4 -4.95 -13.40 -0.05
C ILE A 4 -5.03 -11.88 -0.07
N ASP A 5 -5.77 -11.33 0.87
CA ASP A 5 -5.85 -9.90 1.09
C ASP A 5 -4.94 -9.53 2.28
N ALA A 6 -4.13 -8.48 2.11
CA ALA A 6 -3.23 -8.00 3.15
C ALA A 6 -3.27 -6.49 3.29
N TYR A 7 -3.01 -6.01 4.51
CA TYR A 7 -2.79 -4.61 4.83
C TYR A 7 -1.30 -4.38 5.10
N ILE A 8 -0.72 -3.41 4.38
CA ILE A 8 0.68 -3.02 4.50
C ILE A 8 0.70 -1.61 5.09
N PHE A 9 1.43 -1.45 6.19
CA PHE A 9 1.62 -0.19 6.90
C PHE A 9 3.01 0.34 6.55
N ILE A 10 3.08 1.56 6.03
CA ILE A 10 4.29 2.13 5.45
C ILE A 10 4.60 3.45 6.14
N GLU A 11 5.82 3.57 6.65
CA GLU A 11 6.46 4.84 7.01
C GLU A 11 7.12 5.41 5.76
N VAL A 12 6.88 6.68 5.49
CA VAL A 12 7.35 7.38 4.29
C VAL A 12 8.30 8.49 4.70
N GLU A 13 9.43 8.57 4.02
CA GLU A 13 10.38 9.66 4.21
C GLU A 13 9.72 11.02 3.91
N ILE A 14 10.11 12.06 4.67
CA ILE A 14 9.55 13.41 4.56
C ILE A 14 9.61 13.91 3.11
N GLY A 15 8.47 14.38 2.61
CA GLY A 15 8.34 14.91 1.25
C GLY A 15 8.25 13.84 0.14
N LYS A 16 8.26 12.54 0.46
CA LYS A 16 8.14 11.45 -0.53
C LYS A 16 6.73 10.90 -0.71
N SER A 17 5.73 11.41 0.01
CA SER A 17 4.34 10.93 -0.03
C SER A 17 3.76 10.85 -1.45
N GLU A 18 3.96 11.89 -2.27
CA GLU A 18 3.47 11.91 -3.65
C GLU A 18 4.18 10.87 -4.53
N HIS A 19 5.49 10.73 -4.38
CA HIS A 19 6.27 9.73 -5.11
C HIS A 19 5.78 8.31 -4.76
N VAL A 20 5.62 8.00 -3.47
CA VAL A 20 5.11 6.71 -3.01
C VAL A 20 3.71 6.43 -3.55
N LEU A 21 2.80 7.40 -3.52
CA LEU A 21 1.46 7.25 -4.10
C LEU A 21 1.53 6.91 -5.60
N ASN A 22 2.38 7.62 -6.33
CA ASN A 22 2.53 7.41 -7.78
C ASN A 22 3.10 6.03 -8.10
N GLU A 23 4.04 5.51 -7.31
CA GLU A 23 4.54 4.13 -7.49
C GLU A 23 3.49 3.08 -7.10
N LEU A 24 2.78 3.26 -5.98
CA LEU A 24 1.72 2.34 -5.55
C LEU A 24 0.58 2.23 -6.57
N ARG A 25 0.23 3.33 -7.24
CA ARG A 25 -0.81 3.36 -8.30
C ARG A 25 -0.44 2.54 -9.54
N LYS A 26 0.84 2.27 -9.78
CA LYS A 26 1.29 1.45 -10.92
C LYS A 26 1.10 -0.06 -10.65
N LEU A 27 0.88 -0.46 -9.41
CA LEU A 27 0.78 -1.86 -9.01
C LEU A 27 -0.66 -2.37 -9.11
N ALA A 28 -0.93 -3.31 -10.03
CA ALA A 28 -2.26 -3.90 -10.22
C ALA A 28 -2.80 -4.69 -9.00
N ILE A 29 -1.90 -5.11 -8.10
CA ILE A 29 -2.25 -5.82 -6.86
C ILE A 29 -2.84 -4.89 -5.80
N VAL A 30 -2.62 -3.57 -5.90
CA VAL A 30 -3.13 -2.58 -4.95
C VAL A 30 -4.62 -2.36 -5.18
N LYS A 31 -5.41 -2.46 -4.10
CA LYS A 31 -6.87 -2.25 -4.10
C LYS A 31 -7.26 -0.90 -3.52
N SER A 32 -6.52 -0.41 -2.53
CA SER A 32 -6.74 0.91 -1.96
C SER A 32 -5.48 1.43 -1.28
N VAL A 33 -5.34 2.76 -1.28
CA VAL A 33 -4.27 3.48 -0.58
C VAL A 33 -4.94 4.57 0.26
N ALA A 34 -4.57 4.67 1.53
CA ALA A 34 -5.02 5.71 2.43
C ALA A 34 -3.81 6.38 3.10
N PHE A 35 -3.73 7.70 2.98
CA PHE A 35 -2.82 8.50 3.79
C PHE A 35 -3.46 8.76 5.14
N VAL A 36 -2.74 8.43 6.20
CA VAL A 36 -3.25 8.50 7.58
C VAL A 36 -2.32 9.35 8.43
N THR A 37 -2.81 9.72 9.60
CA THR A 37 -1.99 10.36 10.64
C THR A 37 -1.64 9.31 11.69
N GLY A 38 -0.41 9.32 12.21
CA GLY A 38 0.04 8.37 13.23
C GLY A 38 1.50 7.96 13.06
N ILE A 39 1.84 6.76 13.54
CA ILE A 39 3.18 6.18 13.40
C ILE A 39 3.48 5.70 11.98
N PHE A 40 2.44 5.55 11.15
CA PHE A 40 2.55 5.22 9.74
C PHE A 40 1.94 6.35 8.93
N ASP A 41 2.46 6.56 7.73
CA ASP A 41 2.00 7.61 6.82
C ASP A 41 0.97 7.05 5.82
N VAL A 42 1.10 5.77 5.46
CA VAL A 42 0.27 5.12 4.43
C VAL A 42 -0.17 3.74 4.85
N ILE A 43 -1.45 3.44 4.64
CA ILE A 43 -2.02 2.10 4.71
C ILE A 43 -2.41 1.67 3.29
N VAL A 44 -1.91 0.52 2.86
CA VAL A 44 -2.19 -0.06 1.54
C VAL A 44 -2.91 -1.40 1.71
N ARG A 45 -4.02 -1.59 0.99
CA ARG A 45 -4.65 -2.91 0.85
C ARG A 45 -4.22 -3.52 -0.48
N VAL A 46 -3.68 -4.74 -0.42
CA VAL A 46 -3.32 -5.53 -1.61
C VAL A 46 -4.13 -6.83 -1.68
N SER A 47 -4.24 -7.39 -2.88
CA SER A 47 -4.85 -8.69 -3.13
C SER A 47 -3.99 -9.49 -4.09
N VAL A 48 -3.53 -10.65 -3.65
CA VAL A 48 -2.59 -11.53 -4.39
C VAL A 48 -3.14 -12.96 -4.48
N ASN A 49 -2.55 -13.78 -5.35
CA ASN A 49 -3.03 -15.14 -5.62
C ASN A 49 -2.39 -16.21 -4.70
N ASN A 50 -1.25 -15.90 -4.11
CA ASN A 50 -0.37 -16.76 -3.32
C ASN A 50 0.47 -15.89 -2.38
N LEU A 51 1.25 -16.52 -1.50
CA LEU A 51 2.07 -15.81 -0.51
C LEU A 51 3.40 -15.33 -1.10
N GLU A 52 3.93 -16.06 -2.08
CA GLU A 52 5.15 -15.74 -2.84
C GLU A 52 4.92 -14.70 -3.94
#